data_AF-A0A6N2DIG9-F1
#
_entry.id   AF-A0A6N2DIG9-F1
#
_cell.length_a   1.000
_cell.length_b   1.000
_cell.length_c   1.000
_cell.angle_alpha   90.00
_cell.angle_beta   90.00
_cell.angle_gamma   90.00
#
_symmetry.space_group_name_H-M   'P 1'
#
loop_
_entity.id
_entity.type
_entity.pdbx_description
1 polymer ?
#
loop_
_entity_poly.entity_id
_entity_poly.type
_entity_poly.pdbx_seq_one_letter_code
_entity_poly.pdbx_strand_id
1 'polypeptide(L)' 'FPICRFRYTKVRKEWSLYWRDRNLEFHEYDLVPPTPHLDELIEVVKSDPTGIFWG' A
#
# COMPACT_ATOMS: atom_id res chain seq x y z
N PHE A 1 9.40 -8.86 -8.36
CA PHE A 1 8.21 -9.62 -7.88
C PHE A 1 7.27 -8.61 -7.25
N PRO A 2 5.94 -8.63 -7.46
CA PRO A 2 5.09 -7.56 -6.93
C PRO A 2 5.08 -7.56 -5.40
N ILE A 3 5.64 -6.51 -4.80
CA ILE A 3 5.80 -6.32 -3.35
C ILE A 3 4.59 -5.58 -2.76
N CYS A 4 3.82 -4.88 -3.60
CA CYS A 4 2.69 -4.04 -3.20
C CYS A 4 1.34 -4.75 -3.39
N ARG A 5 0.42 -4.60 -2.42
CA ARG A 5 -0.96 -5.07 -2.51
C ARG A 5 -1.93 -4.01 -1.97
N PHE A 6 -2.87 -3.59 -2.82
CA PHE A 6 -3.99 -2.73 -2.41
C PHE A 6 -5.17 -3.59 -1.98
N ARG A 7 -5.79 -3.26 -0.84
CA ARG A 7 -6.98 -3.94 -0.33
C ARG A 7 -8.13 -2.95 -0.22
N TYR A 8 -9.24 -3.26 -0.88
CA TYR A 8 -10.44 -2.45 -0.77
C TYR A 8 -11.38 -2.96 0.33
N THR A 9 -11.69 -2.11 1.31
CA THR A 9 -12.61 -2.40 2.40
C THR A 9 -13.98 -1.82 2.06
N LYS A 10 -14.89 -2.66 1.52
CA LYS A 10 -16.25 -2.25 1.11
C LYS A 10 -17.07 -1.60 2.23
N VAL A 11 -16.87 -2.02 3.48
CA VAL A 11 -17.61 -1.53 4.65
C VAL A 11 -17.34 -0.05 4.90
N ARG A 12 -16.08 0.36 4.75
CA ARG A 12 -15.65 1.76 4.96
C ARG A 12 -15.46 2.53 3.65
N LYS A 13 -15.50 1.83 2.51
CA LYS A 13 -15.16 2.34 1.17
C LYS A 13 -13.75 2.93 1.09
N GLU A 14 -12.85 2.37 1.89
CA GLU A 14 -11.46 2.80 1.98
C GLU A 14 -10.53 1.77 1.34
N TRP A 15 -9.40 2.24 0.86
CA TRP A 15 -8.29 1.44 0.37
C TRP A 15 -7.18 1.43 1.42
N SER A 16 -6.73 0.23 1.75
CA SER A 16 -5.58 -0.02 2.63
C SER A 16 -4.41 -0.53 1.80
N LEU A 17 -3.22 -0.03 2.10
CA LEU A 17 -1.99 -0.41 1.42
C LEU A 17 -1.23 -1.44 2.24
N TYR A 18 -0.81 -2.52 1.58
CA TYR A 18 0.02 -3.55 2.19
C TYR A 18 1.30 -3.70 1.38
N TRP A 19 2.42 -3.82 2.09
CA TRP A 19 3.72 -4.12 1.50
C TRP A 19 4.22 -5.45 2.03
N ARG A 20 4.95 -6.17 1.19
CA ARG A 20 5.54 -7.46 1.54
C ARG A 20 6.97 -7.27 2.01
N ASP A 21 7.29 -7.70 3.22
CA ASP A 21 8.66 -7.68 3.71
C ASP A 21 9.51 -8.78 3.06
N ARG A 22 10.84 -8.70 3.21
CA ARG A 22 11.80 -9.73 2.79
C ARG A 22 11.47 -11.11 3.38
N ASN A 23 10.79 -11.16 4.52
CA ASN A 23 10.29 -12.38 5.15
C ASN A 23 8.98 -12.92 4.53
N LEU A 24 8.52 -12.35 3.40
CA LEU A 24 7.29 -12.71 2.71
C LEU A 24 5.99 -12.38 3.46
N GLU A 25 6.09 -11.68 4.58
CA GLU A 25 4.96 -11.24 5.41
C GLU A 25 4.35 -9.94 4.87
N PHE A 26 3.02 -9.81 4.99
CA PHE A 26 2.31 -8.61 4.58
C PHE A 26 2.14 -7.68 5.77
N HIS A 27 2.75 -6.51 5.69
CA HIS A 27 2.59 -5.45 6.67
C HIS A 27 1.67 -4.37 6.11
N GLU A 28 0.79 -3.86 6.96
CA GLU A 28 -0.02 -2.69 6.63
C GLU A 28 0.91 -1.47 6.59
N TYR A 29 0.73 -0.63 5.58
CA TYR A 29 1.51 0.58 5.41
C TYR A 29 0.91 1.69 6.26
N ASP A 30 1.33 1.75 7.54
CA ASP A 30 0.83 2.73 8.53
C ASP A 30 1.12 4.20 8.15
N LEU A 31 2.12 4.42 7.27
CA LEU A 31 2.47 5.74 6.76
C LEU A 31 1.35 6.40 5.94
N VAL A 32 0.43 5.62 5.38
CA VAL A 32 -0.75 6.17 4.71
C VAL A 32 -2.00 5.60 5.38
N PRO A 33 -2.83 6.46 6.00
CA PRO A 33 -4.09 6.00 6.57
C PRO A 33 -4.99 5.42 5.46
N PRO A 34 -5.88 4.48 5.80
CA PRO A 34 -6.84 3.93 4.84
C PRO A 34 -7.65 5.08 4.22
N THR A 35 -7.51 5.27 2.91
CA THR A 35 -8.12 6.39 2.18
C THR A 35 -9.08 5.88 1.12
N PRO A 36 -10.25 6.51 0.91
CA PRO A 36 -11.11 6.19 -0.23
C PRO A 36 -10.46 6.54 -1.58
N HIS A 37 -9.41 7.36 -1.58
CA HIS A 37 -8.71 7.81 -2.77
C HIS A 37 -7.57 6.87 -3.15
N LEU A 38 -7.87 5.92 -4.04
CA LEU A 38 -6.85 5.02 -4.61
C LEU A 38 -5.75 5.78 -5.37
N ASP A 39 -6.09 6.93 -5.97
CA ASP A 39 -5.13 7.73 -6.75
C ASP A 39 -3.97 8.22 -5.88
N GLU A 40 -4.27 8.73 -4.67
CA GLU A 40 -3.26 9.15 -3.70
C GLU A 40 -2.34 7.99 -3.29
N LEU A 41 -2.91 6.78 -3.12
CA LEU A 41 -2.11 5.59 -2.81
C LEU A 41 -1.20 5.19 -3.98
N ILE A 42 -1.69 5.32 -5.22
CA ILE A 42 -0.90 5.04 -6.41
C ILE A 42 0.23 6.07 -6.55
N GLU A 43 -0.03 7.35 -6.28
CA GLU A 43 0.99 8.40 -6.28
C GLU A 43 2.05 8.15 -5.21
N VAL A 44 1.67 7.73 -4.00
CA VAL A 44 2.63 7.36 -2.95
C VAL A 44 3.49 6.18 -3.38
N VAL A 45 2.89 5.14 -3.96
CA VAL A 45 3.63 3.97 -4.46
C VAL A 45 4.52 4.36 -5.64
N LYS A 46 4.09 5.26 -6.52
CA LYS A 46 4.91 5.78 -7.63
C LYS A 46 6.06 6.66 -7.14
N SER A 47 5.81 7.50 -6.14
CA SER A 47 6.81 8.35 -5.52
C SER A 47 7.82 7.53 -4.71
N ASP A 48 7.42 6.34 -4.26
CA ASP A 48 8.19 5.37 -3.46
C ASP A 48 9.19 6.02 -2.49
N PRO A 49 8.72 6.86 -1.55
CA PRO A 49 9.61 7.59 -0.64
C PRO A 49 10.46 6.64 0.23
N THR A 50 10.03 5.39 0.37
CA THR A 50 10.69 4.35 1.18
C THR A 50 11.55 3.38 0.37
N GLY A 51 11.49 3.38 -0.97
CA GLY A 51 12.29 2.47 -1.80
C GLY A 51 11.86 0.99 -1.73
N ILE A 52 10.70 0.68 -1.14
CA ILE A 52 10.28 -0.68 -0.79
C ILE A 52 9.38 -1.32 -1.84
N PHE A 53 8.78 -0.51 -2.72
CA PHE A 53 7.78 -0.99 -3.68
C PHE A 53 8.40 -1.45 -5.01
N TRP A 54 9.55 -0.89 -5.40
CA TRP A 54 10.20 -1.16 -6.70
C TRP A 54 11.51 -1.96 -6.62
N GLY A 55 11.90 -2.43 -5.43
CA GLY A 55 13.10 -3.25 -5.19
C GLY A 55 13.09 -4.64 -5.80
#